data_AF-A0A231Q0Y1-F1
#
_entry.id   AF-A0A231Q0Y1-F1
#
_cell.length_a   1.000
_cell.length_b   1.000
_cell.length_c   1.000
_cell.angle_alpha   90.00
_cell.angle_beta   90.00
_cell.angle_gamma   90.00
#
_symmetry.space_group_name_H-M   'P 1'
#
loop_
_entity.id
_entity.type
_entity.pdbx_description
1 polymer ?
#
loop_
_entity_poly.entity_id
_entity_poly.type
_entity_poly.pdbx_seq_one_letter_code
_entity_poly.pdbx_strand_id
1 'polypeptide(L)'
;MFYTLLVVYILLILVSLTSLSKEKNIVYILSTLVLSSIGFFFDPIKANLIGNYLDSYRIFQELDFYRMFGWNAGKTLLYQSYHYLGNYDDLPLIKLYWYLISRLSNNGWIAFVNTFLIFTLMFLAINKLSKALGLNNVQITSAFILFILIEDYSRTIANIRMPLAMTIFTTALIYEVVGKESKKKAILCWIGYISTMFLHNAMFMFVLIRIIAVFYKNKLYKKIVLIIAFTFPVLSSVLIGFFVKYLPNVTVNKIYYTLDAGLNGLHGFLTIGSYALIIIIRIVCTGILLYKLVLKYNASSHYSYGLLIFITEILFVLSISSTVLSWNLSNRLSLFLLNLIPLLLLLDKYLDNSSSSVFKGRWYSFFSWSIVTASLMIYFGTHIYQSLVF
;
A
#
# COMPACT_ATOMS: atom_id res chain seq x y z
N MET A 1 4.98 -13.05 -19.08
CA MET A 1 5.03 -11.93 -18.11
C MET A 1 6.23 -12.02 -17.15
N PHE A 2 6.45 -13.15 -16.46
CA PHE A 2 7.55 -13.34 -15.50
C PHE A 2 8.90 -12.80 -16.00
N TYR A 3 9.40 -13.32 -17.13
CA TYR A 3 10.69 -12.91 -17.69
C TYR A 3 10.70 -11.44 -18.12
N THR A 4 9.59 -10.95 -18.67
CA THR A 4 9.44 -9.53 -19.05
C THR A 4 9.58 -8.63 -17.84
N LEU A 5 8.88 -8.93 -16.74
CA LEU A 5 8.94 -8.11 -15.52
C LEU A 5 10.30 -8.23 -14.84
N LEU A 6 10.90 -9.42 -14.82
CA LEU A 6 12.26 -9.62 -14.31
C LEU A 6 13.27 -8.77 -15.08
N VAL A 7 13.20 -8.78 -16.41
CA VAL A 7 14.04 -7.94 -17.27
C VAL A 7 13.79 -6.45 -16.98
N VAL A 8 12.54 -6.01 -16.85
CA VAL A 8 12.22 -4.62 -16.48
C VAL A 8 12.82 -4.27 -15.12
N TYR A 9 12.73 -5.13 -14.11
CA TYR A 9 13.31 -4.88 -12.80
C TYR A 9 14.84 -4.80 -12.83
N ILE A 10 15.50 -5.69 -13.58
CA ILE A 10 16.95 -5.63 -13.80
C ILE A 10 17.32 -4.32 -14.48
N LEU A 11 16.60 -3.92 -15.52
CA LEU A 11 16.84 -2.64 -16.22
C LEU A 11 16.66 -1.45 -15.27
N LEU A 12 15.62 -1.42 -14.44
CA LEU A 12 15.41 -0.36 -13.45
C LEU A 12 16.54 -0.31 -12.43
N ILE A 13 17.02 -1.45 -11.95
CA ILE A 13 18.19 -1.52 -11.07
C ILE A 13 19.41 -0.89 -11.76
N LEU A 14 19.70 -1.27 -13.01
CA LEU A 14 20.83 -0.72 -13.77
C LEU A 14 20.67 0.80 -13.98
N VAL A 15 19.47 1.28 -14.29
CA VAL A 15 19.17 2.72 -14.39
C VAL A 15 19.45 3.44 -13.08
N SER A 16 19.14 2.84 -11.93
CA SER A 16 19.41 3.43 -10.61
C SER A 16 20.90 3.60 -10.29
N LEU A 17 21.77 2.88 -11.00
CA LEU A 17 23.23 2.86 -10.78
C LEU A 17 24.00 3.70 -11.81
N THR A 18 23.37 4.10 -12.91
CA THR A 18 23.97 4.84 -14.03
C THR A 18 23.66 6.34 -13.99
N SER A 19 24.25 7.11 -14.90
CA SER A 19 24.00 8.56 -15.05
C SER A 19 22.55 8.90 -15.39
N LEU A 20 21.81 7.96 -15.99
CA LEU A 20 20.40 8.13 -16.33
C LEU A 20 19.51 8.40 -15.09
N SER A 21 19.98 7.99 -13.90
CA SER A 21 19.31 8.33 -12.62
C SER A 21 19.15 9.84 -12.38
N LYS A 22 19.91 10.70 -13.07
CA LYS A 22 19.74 12.16 -13.04
C LYS A 22 18.49 12.64 -13.77
N GLU A 23 18.02 11.88 -14.76
CA GLU A 23 16.87 12.19 -15.63
C GLU A 23 15.55 11.68 -15.04
N LYS A 24 15.22 12.14 -13.83
CA LYS A 24 14.09 11.60 -13.06
C LYS A 24 12.76 11.57 -13.81
N ASN A 25 12.49 12.56 -14.66
CA ASN A 25 11.23 12.66 -15.39
C ASN A 25 11.13 11.57 -16.47
N ILE A 26 12.22 11.33 -17.20
CA ILE A 26 12.29 10.28 -18.23
C ILE A 26 12.12 8.92 -17.57
N VAL A 27 12.88 8.67 -16.50
CA VAL A 27 12.82 7.39 -15.77
C VAL A 27 11.41 7.17 -15.21
N TYR A 28 10.80 8.18 -14.60
CA TYR A 28 9.42 8.13 -14.11
C TYR A 28 8.41 7.78 -15.22
N ILE A 29 8.42 8.53 -16.32
CA ILE A 29 7.44 8.35 -17.40
C ILE A 29 7.59 6.97 -18.02
N LEU A 30 8.82 6.57 -18.37
CA LEU A 30 9.07 5.28 -19.03
C LEU A 30 8.71 4.11 -18.12
N SER A 31 9.20 4.10 -16.87
CA SER A 31 8.90 2.99 -15.95
C SER A 31 7.40 2.87 -15.67
N THR A 32 6.72 3.99 -15.47
CA THR A 32 5.27 4.01 -15.22
C THR A 32 4.50 3.48 -16.43
N LEU A 33 4.79 3.98 -17.64
CA LEU A 33 4.10 3.55 -18.86
C LEU A 33 4.38 2.08 -19.20
N VAL A 34 5.62 1.63 -19.06
CA VAL A 34 6.00 0.23 -19.33
C VAL A 34 5.26 -0.70 -18.37
N LEU A 35 5.29 -0.42 -17.07
CA LEU A 35 4.59 -1.25 -16.09
C LEU A 35 3.07 -1.20 -16.30
N SER A 36 2.47 -0.03 -16.50
CA SER A 36 1.04 0.06 -16.82
C SER A 36 0.66 -0.74 -18.07
N SER A 37 1.49 -0.69 -19.12
CA SER A 37 1.28 -1.46 -20.36
C SER A 37 1.37 -2.96 -20.13
N ILE A 38 2.31 -3.42 -19.29
CA ILE A 38 2.36 -4.83 -18.88
C ILE A 38 1.05 -5.22 -18.17
N GLY A 39 0.54 -4.35 -17.31
CA GLY A 39 -0.73 -4.55 -16.59
C GLY A 39 -1.94 -4.58 -17.52
N PHE A 40 -1.93 -3.81 -18.60
CA PHE A 40 -3.01 -3.81 -19.60
C PHE A 40 -3.28 -5.20 -20.18
N PHE A 41 -2.23 -5.97 -20.43
CA PHE A 41 -2.38 -7.29 -21.05
C PHE A 41 -2.87 -8.36 -20.08
N PHE A 42 -2.95 -8.08 -18.77
CA PHE A 42 -3.22 -9.08 -17.74
C PHE A 42 -4.62 -9.70 -17.87
N ASP A 43 -4.68 -11.04 -17.86
CA ASP A 43 -5.93 -11.80 -17.94
C ASP A 43 -6.21 -12.56 -16.63
N PRO A 44 -7.05 -11.99 -15.74
CA PRO A 44 -7.41 -12.63 -14.47
C PRO A 44 -8.35 -13.84 -14.65
N ILE A 45 -9.00 -14.00 -15.81
CA ILE A 45 -9.86 -15.17 -16.08
C ILE A 45 -8.98 -16.40 -16.27
N LYS A 46 -7.94 -16.29 -17.10
CA LYS A 46 -6.97 -17.37 -17.28
C LYS A 46 -6.24 -17.70 -15.98
N ALA A 47 -5.89 -16.68 -15.19
CA ALA A 47 -5.29 -16.89 -13.87
C ALA A 47 -6.22 -17.67 -12.93
N ASN A 48 -7.52 -17.36 -12.93
CA ASN A 48 -8.50 -18.09 -12.11
C ASN A 48 -8.71 -19.53 -12.58
N LEU A 49 -8.70 -19.80 -13.89
CA LEU A 49 -8.85 -21.15 -14.47
C LEU A 49 -7.72 -22.11 -14.06
N ILE A 50 -6.52 -21.60 -13.76
CA ILE A 50 -5.39 -22.39 -13.25
C ILE A 50 -5.34 -22.45 -11.71
N GLY A 51 -6.40 -22.03 -11.03
CA GLY A 51 -6.56 -22.13 -9.58
C GLY A 51 -6.12 -20.90 -8.77
N ASN A 52 -5.75 -19.78 -9.40
CA ASN A 52 -5.39 -18.55 -8.70
C ASN A 52 -6.57 -17.58 -8.62
N TYR A 53 -7.32 -17.59 -7.52
CA TYR A 53 -8.38 -16.60 -7.31
C TYR A 53 -7.79 -15.20 -7.09
N LEU A 54 -8.27 -14.22 -7.87
CA LEU A 54 -7.83 -12.83 -7.82
C LEU A 54 -9.05 -11.89 -7.80
N ASP A 55 -9.02 -10.82 -6.98
CA ASP A 55 -10.13 -9.85 -6.93
C ASP A 55 -10.41 -9.22 -8.30
N SER A 56 -9.39 -9.13 -9.16
CA SER A 56 -9.49 -8.69 -10.55
C SER A 56 -10.42 -9.55 -11.42
N TYR A 57 -10.56 -10.86 -11.15
CA TYR A 57 -11.52 -11.70 -11.88
C TYR A 57 -12.94 -11.20 -11.67
N ARG A 58 -13.31 -10.97 -10.40
CA ARG A 58 -14.59 -10.39 -10.00
C ARG A 58 -14.77 -8.98 -10.59
N ILE A 59 -13.73 -8.15 -10.54
CA ILE A 59 -13.78 -6.79 -11.09
C ILE A 59 -14.00 -6.80 -12.61
N PHE A 60 -13.38 -7.72 -13.37
CA PHE A 60 -13.59 -7.82 -14.82
C PHE A 60 -15.05 -8.10 -15.16
N GLN A 61 -15.67 -9.03 -14.44
CA GLN A 61 -17.10 -9.30 -14.58
C GLN A 61 -17.93 -8.05 -14.23
N GLU A 62 -17.60 -7.36 -13.12
CA GLU A 62 -18.28 -6.12 -12.73
C GLU A 62 -18.22 -5.07 -13.83
N LEU A 63 -17.08 -4.89 -14.50
CA LEU A 63 -16.93 -3.95 -15.62
C LEU A 63 -17.86 -4.29 -16.80
N ASP A 64 -18.03 -5.58 -17.13
CA ASP A 64 -18.98 -6.02 -18.15
C ASP A 64 -20.42 -5.71 -17.76
N PHE A 65 -20.79 -5.88 -16.49
CA PHE A 65 -22.10 -5.47 -15.99
C PHE A 65 -22.29 -3.95 -16.07
N TYR A 66 -21.30 -3.15 -15.70
CA TYR A 66 -21.38 -1.70 -15.86
C TYR A 66 -21.53 -1.32 -17.34
N ARG A 67 -20.88 -2.02 -18.29
CA ARG A 67 -21.10 -1.80 -19.74
C ARG A 67 -22.56 -2.01 -20.14
N MET A 68 -23.15 -3.13 -19.71
CA MET A 68 -24.52 -3.51 -20.07
C MET A 68 -25.59 -2.65 -19.38
N PHE A 69 -25.46 -2.40 -18.08
CA PHE A 69 -26.52 -1.81 -17.25
C PHE A 69 -26.23 -0.37 -16.80
N GLY A 70 -25.08 0.19 -17.18
CA GLY A 70 -24.67 1.54 -16.82
C GLY A 70 -24.48 1.72 -15.31
N TRP A 71 -24.73 2.94 -14.82
CA TRP A 71 -24.52 3.32 -13.41
C TRP A 71 -25.30 2.45 -12.41
N ASN A 72 -26.44 1.91 -12.82
CA ASN A 72 -27.33 1.14 -11.96
C ASN A 72 -26.99 -0.36 -11.91
N ALA A 73 -25.90 -0.80 -12.55
CA ALA A 73 -25.43 -2.19 -12.51
C ALA A 73 -25.40 -2.73 -11.07
N GLY A 74 -24.89 -1.95 -10.10
CA GLY A 74 -24.87 -2.26 -8.67
C GLY A 74 -26.18 -2.77 -8.06
N LYS A 75 -27.33 -2.29 -8.57
CA LYS A 75 -28.67 -2.62 -8.05
C LYS A 75 -29.26 -3.86 -8.71
N THR A 76 -28.95 -4.10 -9.98
CA THR A 76 -29.33 -5.32 -10.72
C THR A 76 -28.56 -6.55 -10.24
N LEU A 77 -27.35 -6.36 -9.68
CA LEU A 77 -26.51 -7.41 -9.10
C LEU A 77 -27.14 -8.12 -7.88
N LEU A 78 -28.03 -7.46 -7.14
CA LEU A 78 -28.75 -8.06 -6.00
C LEU A 78 -29.84 -9.06 -6.44
N TYR A 79 -30.32 -8.96 -7.68
CA TYR A 79 -31.51 -9.69 -8.15
C TYR A 79 -31.20 -10.96 -8.96
N GLN A 80 -29.97 -11.13 -9.47
CA GLN A 80 -29.63 -12.23 -10.40
C GLN A 80 -28.77 -13.35 -9.78
N SER A 81 -28.92 -13.66 -8.49
CA SER A 81 -28.31 -14.84 -7.82
C SER A 81 -26.78 -15.03 -7.92
N TYR A 82 -26.05 -14.09 -8.52
CA TYR A 82 -24.59 -14.00 -8.42
C TYR A 82 -24.22 -13.43 -7.05
N HIS A 83 -24.26 -14.27 -6.01
CA HIS A 83 -23.93 -13.96 -4.61
C HIS A 83 -22.51 -13.37 -4.37
N TYR A 84 -21.73 -13.12 -5.43
CA TYR A 84 -20.34 -12.69 -5.40
C TYR A 84 -20.09 -11.27 -5.90
N LEU A 85 -21.09 -10.56 -6.43
CA LEU A 85 -20.89 -9.22 -7.01
C LEU A 85 -21.30 -8.12 -6.02
N GLY A 86 -20.41 -7.14 -5.80
CA GLY A 86 -20.54 -6.17 -4.71
C GLY A 86 -21.52 -5.03 -5.03
N ASN A 87 -22.44 -4.72 -4.12
CA ASN A 87 -23.12 -3.43 -4.15
C ASN A 87 -22.11 -2.36 -3.68
N TYR A 88 -21.78 -1.42 -4.57
CA TYR A 88 -20.84 -0.32 -4.31
C TYR A 88 -21.55 1.02 -4.05
N ASP A 89 -22.85 1.03 -3.76
CA ASP A 89 -23.57 2.26 -3.40
C ASP A 89 -22.97 2.93 -2.14
N ASP A 90 -22.42 2.15 -1.21
CA ASP A 90 -21.70 2.64 -0.02
C ASP A 90 -20.23 3.05 -0.30
N LEU A 91 -19.72 2.74 -1.50
CA LEU A 91 -18.37 3.06 -1.97
C LEU A 91 -18.43 3.86 -3.28
N PRO A 92 -18.93 5.11 -3.23
CA PRO A 92 -19.30 5.86 -4.44
C PRO A 92 -18.11 6.14 -5.36
N LEU A 93 -16.90 6.31 -4.81
CA LEU A 93 -15.71 6.55 -5.64
C LEU A 93 -15.28 5.30 -6.39
N ILE A 94 -15.38 4.11 -5.79
CA ILE A 94 -15.06 2.88 -6.51
C ILE A 94 -16.10 2.56 -7.58
N LYS A 95 -17.38 2.81 -7.28
CA LYS A 95 -18.47 2.72 -8.26
C LYS A 95 -18.22 3.65 -9.45
N LEU A 96 -17.84 4.91 -9.19
CA LEU A 96 -17.47 5.86 -10.23
C LEU A 96 -16.27 5.39 -11.04
N TYR A 97 -15.23 4.89 -10.36
CA TYR A 97 -14.04 4.40 -11.03
C TYR A 97 -14.37 3.22 -11.96
N TRP A 98 -15.17 2.25 -11.51
CA TRP A 98 -15.61 1.11 -12.32
C TRP A 98 -16.44 1.57 -13.52
N TYR A 99 -17.39 2.48 -13.27
CA TYR A 99 -18.25 3.03 -14.31
C TYR A 99 -17.44 3.73 -15.41
N LEU A 100 -16.46 4.58 -15.05
CA LEU A 100 -15.62 5.27 -16.02
C LEU A 100 -14.78 4.30 -16.84
N ILE A 101 -14.14 3.32 -16.20
CA ILE A 101 -13.31 2.33 -16.91
C ILE A 101 -14.16 1.40 -17.78
N SER A 102 -15.39 1.07 -17.37
CA SER A 102 -16.32 0.27 -18.18
C SER A 102 -16.64 0.92 -19.53
N ARG A 103 -16.53 2.25 -19.66
CA ARG A 103 -16.73 2.93 -20.95
C ARG A 103 -15.64 2.61 -21.97
N LEU A 104 -14.52 2.02 -21.54
CA LEU A 104 -13.47 1.52 -22.41
C LEU A 104 -13.80 0.09 -22.87
N SER A 105 -13.43 -0.25 -24.10
CA SER A 105 -13.79 -1.51 -24.76
C SER A 105 -13.10 -2.75 -24.18
N ASN A 106 -12.04 -2.60 -23.39
CA ASN A 106 -11.23 -3.70 -22.88
C ASN A 106 -11.09 -3.60 -21.35
N ASN A 107 -11.27 -4.72 -20.64
CA ASN A 107 -11.10 -4.79 -19.19
C ASN A 107 -9.66 -4.52 -18.73
N GLY A 108 -8.65 -4.82 -19.55
CA GLY A 108 -7.24 -4.55 -19.26
C GLY A 108 -6.93 -3.09 -18.89
N TRP A 109 -7.76 -2.14 -19.33
CA TRP A 109 -7.64 -0.74 -18.94
C TRP A 109 -7.70 -0.51 -17.42
N ILE A 110 -8.40 -1.36 -16.66
CA ILE A 110 -8.47 -1.20 -15.21
C ILE A 110 -7.10 -1.40 -14.55
N ALA A 111 -6.36 -2.43 -14.98
CA ALA A 111 -5.03 -2.71 -14.48
C ALA A 111 -4.02 -1.67 -14.97
N PHE A 112 -4.12 -1.22 -16.22
CA PHE A 112 -3.30 -0.13 -16.77
C PHE A 112 -3.46 1.16 -15.95
N VAL A 113 -4.69 1.65 -15.80
CA VAL A 113 -4.98 2.91 -15.13
C VAL A 113 -4.63 2.83 -13.64
N ASN A 114 -4.91 1.70 -12.99
CA ASN A 114 -4.56 1.54 -11.58
C ASN A 114 -3.05 1.62 -11.34
N THR A 115 -2.29 0.87 -12.14
CA THR A 115 -0.82 0.87 -12.09
C THR A 115 -0.27 2.26 -12.39
N PHE A 116 -0.86 2.96 -13.36
CA PHE A 116 -0.46 4.31 -13.74
C PHE A 116 -0.66 5.29 -12.59
N LEU A 117 -1.83 5.24 -11.94
CA LEU A 117 -2.18 6.10 -10.82
C LEU A 117 -1.29 5.84 -9.61
N ILE A 118 -1.07 4.58 -9.23
CA ILE A 118 -0.23 4.22 -8.08
C ILE A 118 1.20 4.75 -8.27
N PHE A 119 1.85 4.44 -9.40
CA PHE A 119 3.22 4.88 -9.63
C PHE A 119 3.34 6.40 -9.80
N THR A 120 2.36 7.04 -10.46
CA THR A 120 2.35 8.51 -10.57
C THR A 120 2.18 9.18 -9.22
N LEU A 121 1.20 8.76 -8.42
CA LEU A 121 0.96 9.34 -7.09
C LEU A 121 2.17 9.16 -6.17
N MET A 122 2.79 7.98 -6.19
CA MET A 122 3.98 7.74 -5.38
C MET A 122 5.19 8.55 -5.85
N PHE A 123 5.40 8.69 -7.16
CA PHE A 123 6.43 9.59 -7.69
C PHE A 123 6.19 11.04 -7.26
N LEU A 124 4.95 11.52 -7.29
CA LEU A 124 4.58 12.86 -6.83
C LEU A 124 4.89 13.05 -5.34
N ALA A 125 4.56 12.07 -4.49
CA ALA A 125 4.87 12.09 -3.08
C ALA A 125 6.40 12.14 -2.84
N ILE A 126 7.16 11.23 -3.46
CA ILE A 126 8.62 11.19 -3.38
C ILE A 126 9.23 12.53 -3.83
N ASN A 127 8.88 13.00 -5.03
CA ASN A 127 9.40 14.24 -5.58
C ASN A 127 9.03 15.46 -4.72
N LYS A 128 7.84 15.48 -4.11
CA LYS A 128 7.40 16.55 -3.22
C LYS A 128 8.24 16.59 -1.94
N LEU A 129 8.45 15.44 -1.29
CA LEU A 129 9.28 15.32 -0.10
C LEU A 129 10.74 15.66 -0.40
N SER A 130 11.32 15.04 -1.44
CA SER A 130 12.71 15.28 -1.82
C SER A 130 13.01 16.75 -2.14
N LYS A 131 12.11 17.45 -2.84
CA LYS A 131 12.26 18.89 -3.08
C LYS A 131 12.26 19.70 -1.79
N ALA A 132 11.43 19.33 -0.81
CA ALA A 132 11.39 20.00 0.49
C ALA A 132 12.65 19.76 1.33
N LEU A 133 13.27 18.59 1.14
CA LEU A 133 14.52 18.19 1.79
C LEU A 133 15.78 18.65 1.02
N GLY A 134 15.64 19.32 -0.13
CA GLY A 134 16.79 19.74 -0.95
C GLY A 134 17.58 18.58 -1.59
N LEU A 135 16.95 17.42 -1.76
CA LEU A 135 17.61 16.22 -2.30
C LEU A 135 17.72 16.26 -3.82
N ASN A 136 18.76 15.62 -4.35
CA ASN A 136 19.06 15.62 -5.78
C ASN A 136 18.19 14.63 -6.59
N ASN A 137 18.23 14.73 -7.92
CA ASN A 137 17.44 13.87 -8.80
C ASN A 137 17.82 12.38 -8.67
N VAL A 138 19.08 12.05 -8.41
CA VAL A 138 19.53 10.65 -8.23
C VAL A 138 18.81 10.01 -7.04
N GLN A 139 18.67 10.74 -5.94
CA GLN A 139 17.93 10.29 -4.76
C GLN A 139 16.44 10.10 -5.05
N ILE A 140 15.82 11.02 -5.77
CA ILE A 140 14.42 10.91 -6.20
C ILE A 140 14.21 9.67 -7.05
N THR A 141 15.02 9.50 -8.10
CA THR A 141 14.92 8.37 -9.02
C THR A 141 15.16 7.05 -8.32
N SER A 142 16.20 6.98 -7.47
CA SER A 142 16.53 5.75 -6.75
C SER A 142 15.47 5.36 -5.71
N ALA A 143 14.86 6.33 -5.02
CA ALA A 143 13.73 6.06 -4.11
C ALA A 143 12.47 5.60 -4.87
N PHE A 144 12.21 6.16 -6.06
CA PHE A 144 11.09 5.74 -6.89
C PHE A 144 11.29 4.33 -7.47
N ILE A 145 12.50 4.02 -7.95
CA ILE A 145 12.85 2.66 -8.37
C ILE A 145 12.76 1.69 -7.19
N LEU A 146 13.23 2.08 -6.01
CA LEU A 146 13.07 1.28 -4.80
C LEU A 146 11.59 0.98 -4.53
N PHE A 147 10.71 1.97 -4.61
CA PHE A 147 9.27 1.75 -4.48
C PHE A 147 8.76 0.69 -5.46
N ILE A 148 9.08 0.82 -6.75
CA ILE A 148 8.67 -0.15 -7.79
C ILE A 148 9.14 -1.57 -7.44
N LEU A 149 10.38 -1.72 -6.99
CA LEU A 149 10.97 -3.03 -6.70
C LEU A 149 10.40 -3.68 -5.43
N ILE A 150 10.00 -2.89 -4.44
CA ILE A 150 9.47 -3.42 -3.18
C ILE A 150 7.95 -3.61 -3.22
N GLU A 151 7.25 -2.87 -4.09
CA GLU A 151 5.81 -2.99 -4.32
C GLU A 151 5.50 -4.33 -5.00
N ASP A 152 4.45 -4.99 -4.52
CA ASP A 152 3.99 -6.25 -5.10
C ASP A 152 3.16 -5.97 -6.35
N TYR A 153 3.82 -6.02 -7.51
CA TYR A 153 3.20 -5.73 -8.80
C TYR A 153 1.95 -6.57 -9.08
N SER A 154 1.87 -7.81 -8.57
CA SER A 154 0.68 -8.65 -8.71
C SER A 154 -0.51 -8.02 -7.99
N ARG A 155 -0.29 -7.45 -6.80
CA ARG A 155 -1.35 -6.75 -6.04
C ARG A 155 -1.74 -5.44 -6.72
N THR A 156 -0.79 -4.74 -7.32
CA THR A 156 -1.06 -3.52 -8.11
C THR A 156 -2.05 -3.81 -9.24
N ILE A 157 -1.93 -4.93 -9.94
CA ILE A 157 -2.81 -5.27 -11.07
C ILE A 157 -4.04 -6.10 -10.67
N ALA A 158 -3.96 -6.89 -9.60
CA ALA A 158 -5.00 -7.86 -9.22
C ALA A 158 -5.86 -7.45 -8.01
N ASN A 159 -5.35 -6.59 -7.11
CA ASN A 159 -6.05 -6.14 -5.90
C ASN A 159 -6.26 -4.62 -5.95
N ILE A 160 -6.97 -4.14 -6.96
CA ILE A 160 -6.95 -2.76 -7.45
C ILE A 160 -7.32 -1.70 -6.40
N ARG A 161 -8.26 -2.01 -5.49
CA ARG A 161 -8.85 -1.03 -4.56
C ARG A 161 -7.90 -0.56 -3.45
N MET A 162 -7.22 -1.50 -2.79
CA MET A 162 -6.49 -1.21 -1.54
C MET A 162 -5.14 -0.51 -1.77
N PRO A 163 -4.26 -0.96 -2.68
CA PRO A 163 -2.99 -0.30 -2.98
C PRO A 163 -3.21 1.14 -3.47
N LEU A 164 -4.19 1.36 -4.36
CA LEU A 164 -4.53 2.72 -4.82
C LEU A 164 -4.91 3.63 -3.66
N ALA A 165 -5.78 3.15 -2.76
CA ALA A 165 -6.20 3.91 -1.60
C ALA A 165 -5.03 4.20 -0.63
N MET A 166 -4.13 3.25 -0.41
CA MET A 166 -2.91 3.46 0.38
C MET A 166 -1.98 4.51 -0.24
N THR A 167 -1.80 4.48 -1.56
CA THR A 167 -0.94 5.45 -2.24
C THR A 167 -1.56 6.85 -2.26
N ILE A 168 -2.88 6.98 -2.41
CA ILE A 168 -3.59 8.26 -2.26
C ILE A 168 -3.40 8.80 -0.84
N PHE A 169 -3.57 7.95 0.19
CA PHE A 169 -3.34 8.34 1.59
C PHE A 169 -1.90 8.83 1.79
N THR A 170 -0.92 8.05 1.30
CA THR A 170 0.51 8.36 1.42
C THR A 170 0.82 9.70 0.76
N THR A 171 0.23 9.96 -0.41
CA THR A 171 0.38 11.22 -1.13
C THR A 171 -0.20 12.39 -0.33
N ALA A 172 -1.42 12.25 0.20
CA ALA A 172 -2.04 13.26 1.06
C ALA A 172 -1.18 13.54 2.31
N LEU A 173 -0.65 12.49 2.93
CA LEU A 173 0.25 12.59 4.08
C LEU A 173 1.51 13.39 3.77
N ILE A 174 2.17 13.12 2.64
CA ILE A 174 3.38 13.87 2.28
C ILE A 174 3.06 15.33 1.95
N TYR A 175 1.95 15.60 1.28
CA TYR A 175 1.54 16.97 1.01
C TYR A 175 1.20 17.75 2.29
N GLU A 176 0.65 17.08 3.30
CA GLU A 176 0.43 17.65 4.64
C GLU A 176 1.76 17.91 5.37
N VAL A 177 2.64 16.91 5.43
CA VAL A 177 3.94 17.00 6.13
C VAL A 177 4.84 18.08 5.54
N VAL A 178 4.84 18.24 4.22
CA VAL A 178 5.66 19.23 3.50
C VAL A 178 4.96 20.59 3.39
N GLY A 179 3.63 20.62 3.46
CA GLY A 179 2.83 21.81 3.21
C GLY A 179 2.92 22.81 4.36
N LYS A 180 3.62 23.94 4.15
CA LYS A 180 3.44 25.12 5.02
C LYS A 180 1.96 25.51 5.09
N GLU A 181 1.47 25.67 6.30
CA GLU A 181 0.07 25.78 6.74
C GLU A 181 -0.75 26.84 5.97
N SER A 182 -1.21 26.53 4.77
CA SER A 182 -2.36 27.25 4.18
C SER A 182 -3.61 26.42 4.37
N LYS A 183 -4.68 27.04 4.90
CA LYS A 183 -5.97 26.38 5.15
C LYS A 183 -6.49 25.62 3.92
N LYS A 184 -6.27 26.15 2.72
CA LYS A 184 -6.64 25.51 1.44
C LYS A 184 -5.92 24.16 1.21
N LYS A 185 -4.63 24.07 1.52
CA LYS A 185 -3.86 22.82 1.38
C LYS A 185 -4.30 21.77 2.40
N ALA A 186 -4.62 22.20 3.62
CA ALA A 186 -5.14 21.30 4.65
C ALA A 186 -6.47 20.64 4.22
N ILE A 187 -7.38 21.42 3.63
CA ILE A 187 -8.65 20.89 3.11
C ILE A 187 -8.41 19.85 2.00
N LEU A 188 -7.50 20.14 1.05
CA LEU A 188 -7.18 19.18 -0.01
C LEU A 188 -6.58 17.87 0.52
N CYS A 189 -5.75 17.93 1.57
CA CYS A 189 -5.21 16.71 2.20
C CYS A 189 -6.33 15.88 2.85
N TRP A 190 -7.29 16.54 3.53
CA TRP A 190 -8.45 15.87 4.09
C TRP A 190 -9.38 15.26 3.05
N ILE A 191 -9.60 15.94 1.93
CA ILE A 191 -10.32 15.36 0.78
C ILE A 191 -9.59 14.10 0.31
N GLY A 192 -8.26 14.14 0.22
CA GLY A 192 -7.42 12.97 -0.05
C GLY A 192 -7.69 11.83 0.92
N TYR A 193 -7.59 12.06 2.24
CA TYR A 193 -7.86 11.04 3.26
C TYR A 193 -9.28 10.47 3.18
N ILE A 194 -10.30 11.32 3.09
CA ILE A 194 -11.71 10.88 3.03
C ILE A 194 -11.97 10.09 1.74
N SER A 195 -11.37 10.48 0.61
CA SER A 195 -11.52 9.75 -0.65
C SER A 195 -11.08 8.29 -0.53
N THR A 196 -10.07 8.00 0.30
CA THR A 196 -9.60 6.63 0.50
C THR A 196 -10.64 5.73 1.17
N MET A 197 -11.48 6.29 2.04
CA MET A 197 -12.59 5.56 2.67
C MET A 197 -13.66 5.16 1.66
N PHE A 198 -13.91 5.98 0.63
CA PHE A 198 -14.84 5.68 -0.45
C PHE A 198 -14.26 4.76 -1.54
N LEU A 199 -12.97 4.45 -1.47
CA LEU A 199 -12.32 3.45 -2.34
C LEU A 199 -12.25 2.07 -1.68
N HIS A 200 -11.96 2.02 -0.38
CA HIS A 200 -11.81 0.75 0.34
C HIS A 200 -12.11 0.89 1.83
N ASN A 201 -12.99 0.04 2.36
CA ASN A 201 -13.47 0.09 3.76
C ASN A 201 -12.35 0.07 4.81
N ALA A 202 -11.28 -0.70 4.58
CA ALA A 202 -10.16 -0.77 5.52
C ALA A 202 -9.45 0.58 5.73
N MET A 203 -9.62 1.55 4.83
CA MET A 203 -9.01 2.88 4.92
C MET A 203 -9.56 3.71 6.07
N PHE A 204 -10.74 3.39 6.60
CA PHE A 204 -11.28 4.02 7.80
C PHE A 204 -10.29 3.92 8.98
N MET A 205 -9.69 2.76 9.18
CA MET A 205 -8.68 2.55 10.24
C MET A 205 -7.46 3.44 10.03
N PHE A 206 -6.97 3.58 8.79
CA PHE A 206 -5.81 4.42 8.50
C PHE A 206 -6.11 5.91 8.70
N VAL A 207 -7.33 6.36 8.36
CA VAL A 207 -7.77 7.74 8.64
C VAL A 207 -7.88 7.99 10.15
N LEU A 208 -8.39 7.04 10.93
CA LEU A 208 -8.37 7.11 12.40
C LEU A 208 -6.93 7.19 12.95
N ILE A 209 -6.01 6.37 12.44
CA ILE A 209 -4.60 6.42 12.80
C ILE A 209 -4.04 7.83 12.54
N ARG A 210 -4.35 8.46 11.39
CA ARG A 210 -3.92 9.84 11.10
C ARG A 210 -4.57 10.87 12.02
N ILE A 211 -5.83 10.71 12.40
CA ILE A 211 -6.48 11.60 13.39
C ILE A 211 -5.72 11.53 14.72
N ILE A 212 -5.47 10.33 15.22
CA ILE A 212 -4.76 10.09 16.48
C ILE A 212 -3.29 10.55 16.38
N ALA A 213 -2.69 10.46 15.20
CA ALA A 213 -1.31 10.88 14.98
C ALA A 213 -1.08 12.39 15.16
N VAL A 214 -2.13 13.22 15.30
CA VAL A 214 -2.00 14.64 15.68
C VAL A 214 -1.23 14.83 17.00
N PHE A 215 -1.24 13.83 17.88
CA PHE A 215 -0.53 13.84 19.15
C PHE A 215 0.99 13.62 19.04
N TYR A 216 1.57 13.57 17.84
CA TYR A 216 3.01 13.32 17.62
C TYR A 216 3.93 14.28 18.38
N LYS A 217 3.48 15.51 18.68
CA LYS A 217 4.26 16.53 19.41
C LYS A 217 4.34 16.26 20.93
N ASN A 218 3.37 15.56 21.50
CA ASN A 218 3.31 15.33 22.95
C ASN A 218 3.83 13.92 23.29
N LYS A 219 4.95 13.85 24.01
CA LYS A 219 5.62 12.58 24.36
C LYS A 219 4.73 11.62 25.16
N LEU A 220 3.90 12.12 26.08
CA LEU A 220 3.02 11.29 26.88
C LEU A 220 1.91 10.68 26.03
N TYR A 221 1.19 11.50 25.26
CA TYR A 221 0.13 11.02 24.38
C TYR A 221 0.66 10.09 23.29
N LYS A 222 1.86 10.38 22.75
CA LYS A 222 2.55 9.49 21.82
C LYS A 222 2.71 8.09 22.40
N LYS A 223 3.23 7.98 23.64
CA LYS A 223 3.38 6.70 24.34
C LYS A 223 2.05 5.99 24.57
N ILE A 224 1.02 6.73 25.03
CA ILE A 224 -0.32 6.16 25.28
C ILE A 224 -0.89 5.56 23.98
N VAL A 225 -0.81 6.29 22.88
CA VAL A 225 -1.27 5.81 21.57
C VAL A 225 -0.51 4.57 21.12
N LEU A 226 0.81 4.49 21.30
CA LEU A 226 1.58 3.30 20.95
C LEU A 226 1.20 2.09 21.83
N ILE A 227 0.93 2.30 23.13
CA ILE A 227 0.44 1.24 24.02
C ILE A 227 -0.93 0.74 23.55
N ILE A 228 -1.86 1.66 23.24
CA ILE A 228 -3.19 1.32 22.70
C ILE A 228 -3.04 0.56 21.37
N ALA A 229 -2.21 1.04 20.45
CA ALA A 229 -1.95 0.39 19.17
C ALA A 229 -1.39 -1.04 19.36
N PHE A 230 -0.49 -1.23 20.34
CA PHE A 230 0.06 -2.55 20.64
C PHE A 230 -1.00 -3.50 21.20
N THR A 231 -1.85 -3.03 22.11
CA THR A 231 -2.88 -3.88 22.75
C THR A 231 -4.17 -4.00 21.94
N PHE A 232 -4.41 -3.11 20.97
CA PHE A 232 -5.66 -3.02 20.22
C PHE A 232 -6.07 -4.34 19.55
N PRO A 233 -5.19 -5.09 18.86
CA PRO A 233 -5.61 -6.36 18.27
C PRO A 233 -6.17 -7.35 19.29
N VAL A 234 -5.56 -7.45 20.48
CA VAL A 234 -6.02 -8.32 21.58
C VAL A 234 -7.32 -7.79 22.18
N LEU A 235 -7.40 -6.49 22.45
CA LEU A 235 -8.62 -5.89 22.99
C LEU A 235 -9.79 -6.00 22.02
N SER A 236 -9.54 -5.82 20.72
CA SER A 236 -10.56 -5.89 19.69
C SER A 236 -11.17 -7.28 19.58
N SER A 237 -10.39 -8.37 19.69
CA SER A 237 -10.92 -9.73 19.64
C SER A 237 -11.81 -10.04 20.85
N VAL A 238 -11.40 -9.61 22.05
CA VAL A 238 -12.20 -9.74 23.28
C VAL A 238 -13.50 -8.93 23.19
N LEU A 239 -13.42 -7.68 22.75
CA LEU A 239 -14.58 -6.81 22.59
C LEU A 239 -15.55 -7.37 21.55
N ILE A 240 -15.06 -7.85 20.41
CA ILE A 240 -15.91 -8.49 19.40
C ILE A 240 -16.60 -9.73 20.00
N GLY A 241 -15.88 -10.59 20.71
CA GLY A 241 -16.47 -11.75 21.39
C GLY A 241 -17.56 -11.39 22.41
N PHE A 242 -17.43 -10.25 23.09
CA PHE A 242 -18.46 -9.72 23.99
C PHE A 242 -19.67 -9.19 23.22
N PHE A 243 -19.46 -8.32 22.23
CA PHE A 243 -20.54 -7.65 21.49
C PHE A 243 -21.31 -8.59 20.56
N VAL A 244 -20.67 -9.63 20.03
CA VAL A 244 -21.29 -10.62 19.15
C VAL A 244 -22.53 -11.27 19.79
N LYS A 245 -22.56 -11.41 21.13
CA LYS A 245 -23.73 -11.94 21.86
C LYS A 245 -24.99 -11.08 21.75
N TYR A 246 -24.84 -9.80 21.41
CA TYR A 246 -25.93 -8.82 21.32
C TYR A 246 -26.29 -8.47 19.87
N LEU A 247 -25.62 -9.07 18.89
CA LEU A 247 -25.84 -8.79 17.48
C LEU A 247 -26.78 -9.83 16.84
N PRO A 248 -27.55 -9.45 15.79
CA PRO A 248 -28.34 -10.40 15.04
C PRO A 248 -27.47 -11.52 14.44
N ASN A 249 -27.98 -12.76 14.40
CA ASN A 249 -27.27 -13.93 13.87
C ASN A 249 -26.66 -13.70 12.47
N VAL A 250 -27.32 -12.92 11.61
CA VAL A 250 -26.80 -12.57 10.27
C VAL A 250 -25.50 -11.75 10.36
N THR A 251 -25.46 -10.77 11.26
CA THR A 251 -24.27 -9.94 11.50
C THR A 251 -23.17 -10.76 12.16
N VAL A 252 -23.54 -11.62 13.12
CA VAL A 252 -22.64 -12.54 13.80
C VAL A 252 -21.98 -13.50 12.81
N ASN A 253 -22.75 -14.12 11.91
CA ASN A 253 -22.23 -15.02 10.89
C ASN A 253 -21.30 -14.30 9.91
N LYS A 254 -21.60 -13.05 9.53
CA LYS A 254 -20.68 -12.23 8.71
C LYS A 254 -19.39 -11.91 9.46
N ILE A 255 -19.48 -11.57 10.75
CA ILE A 255 -18.33 -11.33 11.62
C ILE A 255 -17.50 -12.61 11.70
N TYR A 256 -18.09 -13.74 12.09
CA TYR A 256 -17.38 -15.02 12.19
C TYR A 256 -16.82 -15.48 10.86
N TYR A 257 -17.49 -15.31 9.73
CA TYR A 257 -16.90 -15.62 8.42
C TYR A 257 -15.67 -14.74 8.12
N THR A 258 -15.75 -13.44 8.42
CA THR A 258 -14.64 -12.49 8.21
C THR A 258 -13.48 -12.77 9.18
N LEU A 259 -13.81 -13.21 10.39
CA LEU A 259 -12.85 -13.60 11.42
C LEU A 259 -12.24 -14.96 11.08
N ASP A 260 -12.99 -16.01 10.79
CA ASP A 260 -12.49 -17.36 10.47
C ASP A 260 -11.65 -17.36 9.17
N ALA A 261 -12.08 -16.64 8.13
CA ALA A 261 -11.29 -16.40 6.93
C ALA A 261 -10.08 -15.45 7.14
N GLY A 262 -9.96 -14.80 8.31
CA GLY A 262 -8.94 -13.77 8.60
C GLY A 262 -8.11 -13.93 9.88
N LEU A 263 -8.45 -14.88 10.75
CA LEU A 263 -7.92 -15.13 12.09
C LEU A 263 -7.24 -16.48 12.22
N ASN A 264 -6.93 -17.18 11.11
CA ASN A 264 -6.01 -18.33 11.19
C ASN A 264 -4.69 -17.96 11.91
N GLY A 265 -4.40 -16.67 12.13
CA GLY A 265 -3.47 -16.22 13.17
C GLY A 265 -2.08 -16.79 12.91
N LEU A 266 -1.43 -17.30 13.95
CA LEU A 266 -0.15 -18.00 13.81
C LEU A 266 -0.26 -19.26 12.92
N HIS A 267 -1.39 -19.98 12.94
CA HIS A 267 -1.60 -21.18 12.13
C HIS A 267 -1.68 -20.86 10.62
N GLY A 268 -2.37 -19.78 10.24
CA GLY A 268 -2.42 -19.21 8.89
C GLY A 268 -1.09 -18.60 8.47
N PHE A 269 -0.38 -17.98 9.40
CA PHE A 269 0.99 -17.48 9.20
C PHE A 269 1.96 -18.64 8.87
N LEU A 270 1.90 -19.74 9.62
CA LEU A 270 2.79 -20.90 9.46
C LEU A 270 2.44 -21.78 8.26
N THR A 271 1.15 -21.92 7.92
CA THR A 271 0.70 -22.69 6.74
C THR A 271 1.10 -22.04 5.41
N ILE A 272 1.40 -20.74 5.40
CA ILE A 272 1.87 -20.00 4.22
C ILE A 272 3.38 -19.68 4.34
N GLY A 273 4.14 -20.48 5.10
CA GLY A 273 5.55 -20.36 5.53
C GLY A 273 6.46 -19.31 4.86
N SER A 274 6.60 -19.33 3.53
CA SER A 274 7.45 -18.37 2.80
C SER A 274 6.98 -16.91 2.91
N TYR A 275 5.67 -16.65 2.95
CA TYR A 275 5.12 -15.31 3.07
C TYR A 275 5.31 -14.74 4.48
N ALA A 276 5.15 -15.58 5.48
CA ALA A 276 5.35 -15.26 6.89
C ALA A 276 6.74 -14.69 7.16
N LEU A 277 7.77 -15.41 6.69
CA LEU A 277 9.17 -14.98 6.80
C LEU A 277 9.39 -13.60 6.18
N ILE A 278 8.76 -13.33 5.04
CA ILE A 278 8.98 -12.09 4.33
C ILE A 278 8.30 -10.91 5.03
N ILE A 279 7.11 -11.11 5.61
CA ILE A 279 6.49 -10.10 6.47
C ILE A 279 7.38 -9.80 7.67
N ILE A 280 7.97 -10.81 8.31
CA ILE A 280 8.94 -10.60 9.39
C ILE A 280 10.11 -9.75 8.90
N ILE A 281 10.72 -10.08 7.76
CA ILE A 281 11.83 -9.29 7.20
C ILE A 281 11.41 -7.83 6.97
N ARG A 282 10.23 -7.59 6.41
CA ARG A 282 9.70 -6.23 6.19
C ARG A 282 9.50 -5.47 7.50
N ILE A 283 8.93 -6.12 8.51
CA ILE A 283 8.72 -5.54 9.84
C ILE A 283 10.06 -5.22 10.48
N VAL A 284 10.99 -6.18 10.55
CA VAL A 284 12.33 -6.01 11.15
C VAL A 284 13.09 -4.88 10.48
N CYS A 285 13.11 -4.86 9.14
CA CYS A 285 13.72 -3.77 8.39
C CYS A 285 13.06 -2.43 8.77
N THR A 286 11.75 -2.32 8.68
CA THR A 286 11.05 -1.07 9.03
C THR A 286 11.37 -0.63 10.46
N GLY A 287 11.44 -1.55 11.42
CA GLY A 287 11.80 -1.29 12.81
C GLY A 287 13.21 -0.74 12.98
N ILE A 288 14.20 -1.31 12.29
CA ILE A 288 15.59 -0.81 12.32
C ILE A 288 15.66 0.62 11.76
N LEU A 289 14.99 0.88 10.63
CA LEU A 289 14.95 2.22 10.02
C LEU A 289 14.27 3.23 10.95
N LEU A 290 13.14 2.86 11.55
CA LEU A 290 12.42 3.68 12.50
C LEU A 290 13.24 4.00 13.75
N TYR A 291 13.90 3.00 14.33
CA TYR A 291 14.76 3.19 15.50
C TYR A 291 15.82 4.27 15.25
N LYS A 292 16.53 4.18 14.10
CA LYS A 292 17.51 5.20 13.70
C LYS A 292 16.88 6.58 13.53
N LEU A 293 15.77 6.65 12.80
CA LEU A 293 15.08 7.92 12.53
C LEU A 293 14.58 8.58 13.81
N VAL A 294 14.03 7.81 14.76
CA VAL A 294 13.55 8.33 16.04
C VAL A 294 14.69 8.88 16.88
N LEU A 295 15.84 8.21 16.92
CA LEU A 295 17.04 8.72 17.61
C LEU A 295 17.49 10.06 17.03
N LYS A 296 17.62 10.16 15.70
CA LYS A 296 18.04 11.38 15.02
C LYS A 296 17.00 12.49 15.12
N TYR A 297 15.73 12.15 14.97
CA TYR A 297 14.61 13.08 15.07
C TYR A 297 14.56 13.72 16.46
N ASN A 298 14.67 12.91 17.52
CA ASN A 298 14.69 13.42 18.89
C ASN A 298 15.91 14.31 19.19
N ALA A 299 17.01 14.13 18.45
CA ALA A 299 18.20 14.97 18.53
C ALA A 299 18.11 16.24 17.67
N SER A 300 17.26 16.26 16.63
CA SER A 300 17.09 17.37 15.69
C SER A 300 15.87 18.24 16.02
N SER A 301 15.97 19.57 15.88
CA SER A 301 14.84 20.50 16.09
C SER A 301 13.78 20.48 14.97
N HIS A 302 13.75 19.45 14.10
CA HIS A 302 12.91 19.38 12.91
C HIS A 302 11.50 18.86 13.17
N TYR A 303 10.65 19.67 13.83
CA TYR A 303 9.29 19.29 14.23
C TYR A 303 8.33 18.90 13.08
N SER A 304 8.58 19.27 11.83
CA SER A 304 7.61 19.10 10.72
C SER A 304 7.43 17.65 10.26
N TYR A 305 8.44 16.79 10.40
CA TYR A 305 8.39 15.40 9.91
C TYR A 305 7.92 14.38 10.95
N GLY A 306 7.66 14.83 12.18
CA GLY A 306 7.23 13.98 13.28
C GLY A 306 5.92 13.24 13.01
N LEU A 307 5.01 13.81 12.20
CA LEU A 307 3.76 13.15 11.81
C LEU A 307 4.01 11.90 10.95
N LEU A 308 4.90 11.98 9.95
CA LEU A 308 5.27 10.84 9.10
C LEU A 308 5.89 9.72 9.93
N ILE A 309 6.84 10.07 10.81
CA ILE A 309 7.50 9.11 11.69
C ILE A 309 6.46 8.46 12.61
N PHE A 310 5.58 9.26 13.22
CA PHE A 310 4.63 8.74 14.20
C PHE A 310 3.54 7.85 13.59
N ILE A 311 3.00 8.19 12.42
CA ILE A 311 2.10 7.28 11.69
C ILE A 311 2.81 5.96 11.40
N THR A 312 4.07 6.01 10.98
CA THR A 312 4.84 4.79 10.72
C THR A 312 5.08 3.98 12.01
N GLU A 313 5.37 4.62 13.15
CA GLU A 313 5.48 3.94 14.44
C GLU A 313 4.18 3.23 14.84
N ILE A 314 3.03 3.88 14.68
CA ILE A 314 1.70 3.27 14.96
C ILE A 314 1.48 2.05 14.06
N LEU A 315 1.74 2.18 12.76
CA LEU A 315 1.58 1.08 11.79
C LEU A 315 2.53 -0.09 12.07
N PHE A 316 3.77 0.20 12.44
CA PHE A 316 4.77 -0.79 12.82
C PHE A 316 4.33 -1.57 14.05
N VAL A 317 3.91 -0.88 15.11
CA VAL A 317 3.43 -1.50 16.35
C VAL A 317 2.19 -2.35 16.10
N LEU A 318 1.21 -1.85 15.33
CA LEU A 318 0.03 -2.62 14.93
C LEU A 318 0.39 -3.84 14.08
N SER A 319 1.39 -3.75 13.20
CA SER A 319 1.83 -4.88 12.37
C SER A 319 2.40 -6.01 13.24
N ILE A 320 3.21 -5.66 14.24
CA ILE A 320 3.76 -6.64 15.18
C ILE A 320 2.64 -7.30 15.99
N SER A 321 1.80 -6.50 16.65
CA SER A 321 0.77 -7.04 17.54
C SER A 321 -0.31 -7.83 16.78
N SER A 322 -0.64 -7.42 15.56
CA SER A 322 -1.60 -8.16 14.72
C SER A 322 -1.06 -9.48 14.17
N THR A 323 0.26 -9.67 14.07
CA THR A 323 0.85 -10.93 13.56
C THR A 323 0.44 -12.14 14.40
N VAL A 324 0.23 -11.95 15.70
CA VAL A 324 -0.18 -13.01 16.63
C VAL A 324 -1.66 -13.40 16.46
N LEU A 325 -2.51 -12.47 16.01
CA LEU A 325 -3.97 -12.61 16.06
C LEU A 325 -4.66 -12.64 14.69
N SER A 326 -4.19 -11.84 13.73
CA SER A 326 -4.74 -11.77 12.38
C SER A 326 -3.64 -11.58 11.35
N TRP A 327 -3.34 -12.67 10.64
CA TRP A 327 -2.47 -12.66 9.47
C TRP A 327 -2.89 -11.60 8.44
N ASN A 328 -4.18 -11.53 8.11
CA ASN A 328 -4.69 -10.61 7.09
C ASN A 328 -4.48 -9.14 7.47
N LEU A 329 -4.65 -8.80 8.75
CA LEU A 329 -4.39 -7.44 9.24
C LEU A 329 -2.89 -7.11 9.19
N SER A 330 -2.02 -8.02 9.65
CA SER A 330 -0.56 -7.84 9.60
C SER A 330 -0.05 -7.68 8.15
N ASN A 331 -0.55 -8.51 7.22
CA ASN A 331 -0.26 -8.39 5.79
C ASN A 331 -0.69 -7.03 5.22
N ARG A 332 -1.89 -6.55 5.55
CA ARG A 332 -2.38 -5.24 5.09
C ARG A 332 -1.57 -4.07 5.66
N LEU A 333 -1.20 -4.12 6.94
CA LEU A 333 -0.40 -3.07 7.58
C LEU A 333 1.04 -3.06 7.06
N SER A 334 1.66 -4.22 6.90
CA SER A 334 3.02 -4.34 6.36
C SER A 334 3.12 -3.87 4.91
N LEU A 335 2.08 -4.07 4.09
CA LEU A 335 2.00 -3.44 2.77
C LEU A 335 1.97 -1.91 2.85
N PHE A 336 1.23 -1.35 3.80
CA PHE A 336 1.22 0.11 3.98
C PHE A 336 2.63 0.61 4.29
N LEU A 337 3.37 -0.09 5.15
CA LEU A 337 4.76 0.26 5.48
C LEU A 337 5.66 0.34 4.24
N LEU A 338 5.44 -0.49 3.21
CA LEU A 338 6.21 -0.41 1.95
C LEU A 338 6.03 0.92 1.22
N ASN A 339 4.84 1.52 1.25
CA ASN A 339 4.62 2.86 0.70
C ASN A 339 5.42 3.93 1.46
N LEU A 340 5.68 3.72 2.75
CA LEU A 340 6.38 4.69 3.61
C LEU A 340 7.91 4.54 3.56
N ILE A 341 8.42 3.33 3.34
CA ILE A 341 9.86 3.02 3.36
C ILE A 341 10.71 3.95 2.45
N PRO A 342 10.36 4.19 1.17
CA PRO A 342 11.14 5.10 0.32
C PRO A 342 11.21 6.52 0.89
N LEU A 343 10.13 6.99 1.54
CA LEU A 343 10.01 8.32 2.12
C LEU A 343 10.87 8.44 3.39
N LEU A 344 10.84 7.40 4.24
CA LEU A 344 11.65 7.31 5.45
C LEU A 344 13.15 7.24 5.13
N LEU A 345 13.54 6.52 4.08
CA LEU A 345 14.92 6.48 3.63
C LEU A 345 15.40 7.85 3.14
N LEU A 346 14.58 8.58 2.37
CA LEU A 346 14.92 9.95 1.97
C LEU A 346 15.10 10.87 3.18
N LEU A 347 14.25 10.73 4.20
CA LEU A 347 14.39 11.48 5.45
C LEU A 347 15.69 11.12 6.18
N ASP A 348 16.04 9.82 6.28
CA ASP A 348 17.28 9.39 6.93
C ASP A 348 18.52 9.92 6.19
N LYS A 349 18.49 9.94 4.86
CA LYS A 349 19.59 10.49 4.04
C LYS A 349 19.75 11.99 4.18
N TYR A 350 18.63 12.71 4.27
CA TYR A 350 18.65 14.14 4.58
C TYR A 350 19.30 14.39 5.95
N LEU A 351 18.91 13.64 6.98
CA LEU A 351 19.49 13.78 8.31
C LEU A 351 20.99 13.40 8.37
N ASP A 352 21.45 12.50 7.49
CA ASP A 352 22.87 12.12 7.35
C ASP A 352 23.66 12.98 6.35
N ASN A 353 23.07 14.04 5.78
CA ASN A 353 23.69 14.88 4.73
C ASN A 353 24.27 14.05 3.56
N SER A 354 23.68 12.90 3.27
CA SER A 354 24.16 11.99 2.23
C SER A 354 23.55 12.34 0.89
N SER A 355 24.36 12.50 -0.16
CA SER A 355 23.91 12.84 -1.53
C SER A 355 23.84 11.64 -2.49
N SER A 356 24.21 10.43 -2.04
CA SER A 356 24.30 9.24 -2.90
C SER A 356 22.91 8.65 -3.25
N SER A 357 22.85 7.69 -4.18
CA SER A 357 21.66 6.84 -4.44
C SER A 357 21.26 6.05 -3.19
N VAL A 358 19.98 5.71 -2.99
CA VAL A 358 19.55 4.84 -1.86
C VAL A 358 20.20 3.44 -1.91
N PHE A 359 20.63 3.01 -3.09
CA PHE A 359 21.37 1.76 -3.31
C PHE A 359 22.89 1.88 -3.03
N LYS A 360 23.40 3.06 -2.66
CA LYS A 360 24.83 3.31 -2.41
C LYS A 360 25.09 3.80 -0.97
N GLY A 361 26.09 3.20 -0.31
CA GLY A 361 26.49 3.46 1.08
C GLY A 361 26.24 2.25 1.98
N ARG A 362 27.13 1.99 2.96
CA ARG A 362 27.19 0.71 3.70
C ARG A 362 25.84 0.24 4.25
N TRP A 363 25.11 1.10 4.97
CA TRP A 363 23.84 0.70 5.61
C TRP A 363 22.60 0.90 4.73
N TYR A 364 22.53 1.98 3.94
CA TYR A 364 21.40 2.23 3.03
C TYR A 364 21.27 1.17 1.95
N SER A 365 22.41 0.74 1.41
CA SER A 365 22.46 -0.32 0.40
C SER A 365 22.00 -1.65 1.00
N PHE A 366 22.55 -2.05 2.15
CA PHE A 366 22.15 -3.27 2.83
C PHE A 366 20.64 -3.33 3.09
N PHE A 367 20.06 -2.23 3.58
CA PHE A 367 18.63 -2.14 3.86
C PHE A 367 17.77 -2.25 2.59
N SER A 368 18.10 -1.43 1.59
CA SER A 368 17.37 -1.39 0.32
C SER A 368 17.42 -2.75 -0.36
N TRP A 369 18.59 -3.39 -0.41
CA TRP A 369 18.74 -4.72 -1.00
C TRP A 369 18.06 -5.80 -0.19
N SER A 370 18.04 -5.72 1.14
CA SER A 370 17.33 -6.70 1.98
C SER A 370 15.82 -6.68 1.69
N ILE A 371 15.20 -5.50 1.64
CA ILE A 371 13.77 -5.37 1.34
C ILE A 371 13.48 -5.73 -0.12
N VAL A 372 14.30 -5.27 -1.06
CA VAL A 372 14.15 -5.63 -2.49
C VAL A 372 14.23 -7.15 -2.65
N THR A 373 15.24 -7.79 -2.09
CA THR A 373 15.39 -9.25 -2.17
C THR A 373 14.19 -9.94 -1.54
N ALA A 374 13.74 -9.50 -0.37
CA ALA A 374 12.58 -10.08 0.28
C ALA A 374 11.30 -9.91 -0.57
N SER A 375 11.03 -8.73 -1.12
CA SER A 375 9.88 -8.49 -2.00
C SER A 375 9.96 -9.26 -3.32
N LEU A 376 11.14 -9.34 -3.94
CA LEU A 376 11.34 -10.10 -5.18
C LEU A 376 11.28 -11.61 -4.92
N MET A 377 11.71 -12.10 -3.76
CA MET A 377 11.53 -13.50 -3.35
C MET A 377 10.07 -13.87 -3.16
N ILE A 378 9.21 -12.97 -2.64
CA ILE A 378 7.75 -13.21 -2.65
C ILE A 378 7.32 -13.43 -4.09
N TYR A 379 7.71 -12.51 -4.96
CA TYR A 379 7.13 -12.43 -6.27
C TYR A 379 7.60 -13.55 -7.20
N PHE A 380 8.92 -13.78 -7.26
CA PHE A 380 9.55 -14.76 -8.15
C PHE A 380 9.86 -16.11 -7.48
N GLY A 381 9.97 -16.14 -6.14
CA GLY A 381 10.26 -17.34 -5.37
C GLY A 381 9.02 -18.09 -4.87
N THR A 382 7.81 -17.56 -5.10
CA THR A 382 6.54 -18.24 -4.79
C THR A 382 5.68 -18.41 -6.04
N HIS A 383 4.57 -19.15 -5.94
CA HIS A 383 3.61 -19.34 -7.05
C HIS A 383 2.87 -18.06 -7.47
N ILE A 384 3.07 -16.90 -6.82
CA ILE A 384 2.37 -15.64 -7.18
C ILE A 384 2.60 -15.26 -8.63
N TYR A 385 3.81 -15.42 -9.17
CA TYR A 385 4.04 -15.09 -10.58
C TYR A 385 3.21 -15.95 -11.54
N GLN A 386 2.76 -17.13 -11.13
CA GLN A 386 1.91 -17.99 -11.96
C GLN A 386 0.50 -17.39 -12.13
N SER A 387 0.09 -16.48 -11.25
CA SER A 387 -1.16 -15.73 -11.38
C SER A 387 -1.12 -14.69 -12.52
N LEU A 388 0.03 -14.46 -13.15
CA LEU A 388 0.25 -13.49 -14.23
C LEU A 388 0.07 -14.15 -15.60
N VAL A 389 -1.11 -14.74 -15.82
CA VAL A 389 -1.45 -15.40 -17.09
C VAL A 389 -2.00 -14.36 -18.06
N PHE A 390 -1.73 -14.58 -19.34
CA PHE A 390 -2.17 -13.73 -20.44
C PHE A 390 -2.99 -14.52 -21.45
#